data_AF-A0A9D7R6G9-F1
#
_entry.id   AF-A0A9D7R6G9-F1
#
_cell.length_a   1.000
_cell.length_b   1.000
_cell.length_c   1.000
_cell.angle_alpha   90.00
_cell.angle_beta   90.00
_cell.angle_gamma   90.00
#
_symmetry.space_group_name_H-M   'P 1'
#
loop_
_entity.id
_entity.type
_entity.pdbx_description
1 polymer ?
#
loop_
_entity_poly.entity_id
_entity_poly.type
_entity_poly.pdbx_seq_one_letter_code
_entity_poly.pdbx_strand_id
1 'polypeptide(L)' 'MIRPGTMAAVIGLNENRSIWFVKQEKHQIVQPANYNAPGQVVISGDVGPVRRAMAIAKSRTIQ' A
#
# COMPACT_ATOMS: atom_id res chain seq x y z
N MET A 1 12.31 14.88 -17.01
CA MET A 1 12.74 13.67 -16.27
C MET A 1 11.49 12.89 -15.87
N ILE A 2 11.44 11.60 -16.17
CA ILE A 2 10.35 10.70 -15.72
C ILE A 2 10.82 10.05 -14.40
N ARG A 3 9.98 10.08 -13.36
CA ARG A 3 10.22 9.36 -12.10
C ARG A 3 9.23 8.19 -12.04
N PRO A 4 9.64 6.96 -12.37
CA PRO A 4 8.72 5.83 -12.38
C PRO A 4 8.27 5.46 -10.96
N GLY A 5 6.96 5.30 -10.78
CA GLY A 5 6.36 4.78 -9.56
C GLY A 5 6.18 3.26 -9.60
N THR A 6 5.52 2.72 -8.58
CA THR A 6 5.12 1.30 -8.55
C THR A 6 3.75 1.13 -7.89
N MET A 7 3.21 -0.07 -7.99
CA MET A 7 1.89 -0.45 -7.50
C MET A 7 1.92 -1.87 -6.95
N ALA A 8 1.11 -2.15 -5.92
CA ALA A 8 0.97 -3.48 -5.34
C ALA A 8 -0.49 -3.73 -4.90
N ALA A 9 -0.98 -4.93 -5.15
CA ALA A 9 -2.25 -5.40 -4.57
C ALA A 9 -1.98 -6.04 -3.21
N VAL A 10 -2.76 -5.65 -2.21
CA VAL A 10 -2.77 -6.25 -0.88
C VAL A 10 -4.14 -6.89 -0.66
N ILE A 11 -4.14 -8.19 -0.34
CA ILE A 11 -5.33 -9.03 -0.22
C ILE A 11 -5.37 -9.62 1.20
N GLY A 12 -6.56 -9.82 1.76
CA GLY A 12 -6.73 -10.40 3.09
C GLY A 12 -6.56 -9.40 4.23
N LEU A 13 -6.74 -8.11 3.98
CA LEU A 13 -6.79 -7.10 5.03
C LEU A 13 -8.10 -7.22 5.80
N ASN A 14 -8.04 -7.05 7.12
CA ASN A 14 -9.25 -6.79 7.89
C ASN A 14 -9.76 -5.39 7.54
N GLU A 15 -11.08 -5.21 7.35
CA GLU A 15 -11.72 -3.97 6.88
C GLU A 15 -11.30 -2.72 7.69
N ASN A 16 -11.04 -2.87 9.00
CA ASN A 16 -10.60 -1.79 9.87
C ASN A 16 -9.12 -1.41 9.72
N ARG A 17 -8.34 -2.14 8.92
CA ARG A 17 -6.88 -1.94 8.75
C ARG A 17 -6.50 -1.36 7.40
N SER A 18 -7.40 -0.84 6.57
CA SER A 18 -7.00 -0.30 5.25
C SER A 18 -6.34 1.09 5.32
N ILE A 19 -6.40 1.77 6.47
CA ILE A 19 -6.09 3.20 6.61
C ILE A 19 -4.59 3.47 6.80
N TRP A 20 -3.78 2.48 7.18
CA TRP A 20 -2.38 2.70 7.57
C TRP A 20 -1.42 2.94 6.40
N PHE A 21 -1.86 2.77 5.15
CA PHE A 21 -1.00 2.92 3.98
C PHE A 21 -0.64 4.37 3.65
N VAL A 22 -1.33 5.36 4.20
CA VAL A 22 -1.00 6.77 3.94
C VAL A 22 0.20 7.15 4.81
N LYS A 23 1.41 7.00 4.27
CA LYS A 23 2.63 7.45 4.94
C LYS A 23 3.43 8.36 4.02
N GLN A 24 3.57 9.61 4.45
CA GLN A 24 4.42 10.61 3.83
C GLN A 24 5.77 10.57 4.55
N GLU A 25 6.84 10.20 3.86
CA GLU A 25 8.19 10.15 4.42
C GLU A 25 9.13 10.90 3.50
N LYS A 26 9.71 12.02 3.97
CA LYS A 26 10.80 12.75 3.28
C LYS A 26 10.59 12.89 1.75
N HIS A 27 9.43 13.39 1.32
CA HIS A 27 9.06 13.59 -0.09
C HIS A 27 8.78 12.32 -0.92
N GLN A 28 8.65 11.16 -0.27
CA GLN A 28 8.17 9.94 -0.90
C GLN A 28 6.78 9.58 -0.39
N ILE A 29 5.94 9.07 -1.29
CA ILE A 29 4.53 8.81 -1.02
C ILE A 29 4.18 7.35 -1.23
N VAL A 30 3.23 6.87 -0.46
CA VAL A 30 2.43 5.68 -0.76
C VAL A 30 1.01 5.97 -0.31
N GLN A 31 0.05 5.56 -1.14
CA GLN A 31 -1.36 5.77 -0.88
C GLN A 31 -2.19 4.63 -1.47
N PRO A 32 -3.42 4.42 -1.00
CA PRO A 32 -4.42 3.65 -1.72
C PRO A 32 -4.63 4.25 -3.13
N ALA A 33 -4.60 3.39 -4.13
CA ALA A 33 -4.94 3.68 -5.52
C ALA A 33 -6.36 3.20 -5.86
N ASN A 34 -6.76 2.04 -5.35
CA ASN A 34 -8.12 1.53 -5.50
C ASN A 34 -8.51 0.58 -4.36
N TYR A 35 -9.76 0.65 -3.91
CA TYR A 35 -10.33 -0.34 -3.00
C TYR A 35 -11.14 -1.33 -3.85
N ASN A 36 -10.52 -2.45 -4.21
CA ASN A 36 -11.11 -3.39 -5.17
C ASN A 36 -12.27 -4.20 -4.57
N ALA A 37 -12.16 -4.58 -3.29
CA ALA A 37 -13.13 -5.41 -2.59
C ALA A 37 -12.92 -5.30 -1.07
N PRO A 38 -13.87 -5.76 -0.23
CA PRO A 38 -13.62 -5.97 1.19
C PRO A 38 -12.32 -6.77 1.41
N GLY A 39 -11.42 -6.20 2.23
CA GLY A 39 -10.11 -6.77 2.51
C GLY A 39 -9.09 -6.76 1.36
N GLN A 40 -9.39 -6.10 0.23
CA GLN A 40 -8.45 -5.92 -0.88
C GLN A 40 -8.28 -4.44 -1.24
N VAL A 41 -7.03 -3.97 -1.19
CA VAL A 41 -6.65 -2.62 -1.61
C VAL A 41 -5.44 -2.67 -2.52
N VAL A 42 -5.46 -1.86 -3.57
CA VAL A 42 -4.29 -1.58 -4.40
C VAL A 42 -3.63 -0.32 -3.86
N ILE A 43 -2.33 -0.35 -3.61
CA ILE A 43 -1.53 0.81 -3.21
C ILE A 43 -0.58 1.21 -4.34
N SER A 44 -0.32 2.51 -4.47
CA SER A 44 0.64 3.06 -5.44
C SER A 44 1.47 4.18 -4.82
N GLY A 45 2.61 4.47 -5.45
CA GLY A 45 3.51 5.55 -5.05
C GLY A 45 4.96 5.28 -5.41
N ASP A 46 5.87 5.84 -4.64
CA ASP A 46 7.30 5.62 -4.81
C ASP A 46 7.69 4.16 -4.49
N VAL A 47 8.69 3.65 -5.23
CA VAL A 47 9.13 2.25 -5.13
C VAL A 47 9.50 1.85 -3.70
N GLY A 48 10.24 2.71 -2.98
CA GLY A 48 10.66 2.46 -1.61
C GLY A 48 9.49 2.35 -0.62
N PRO A 49 8.64 3.38 -0.51
CA PRO A 49 7.41 3.33 0.30
C PRO A 49 6.49 2.15 0.00
N VAL A 50 6.21 1.85 -1.28
CA VAL A 50 5.32 0.73 -1.64
C VAL A 50 5.92 -0.61 -1.17
N ARG A 51 7.22 -0.84 -1.36
CA ARG A 51 7.88 -2.07 -0.87
C ARG A 51 7.83 -2.20 0.65
N ARG A 52 8.03 -1.10 1.39
CA ARG A 52 7.90 -1.09 2.86
C ARG A 52 6.47 -1.38 3.30
N ALA A 53 5.49 -0.77 2.62
CA ALA A 53 4.08 -1.05 2.86
C ALA A 53 3.75 -2.53 2.62
N MET A 54 4.25 -3.15 1.54
CA MET A 54 4.07 -4.59 1.30
C MET A 54 4.65 -5.45 2.43
N ALA A 55 5.83 -5.11 2.96
CA ALA A 55 6.43 -5.83 4.07
C ALA A 55 5.58 -5.75 5.35
N ILE A 56 5.06 -4.56 5.67
CA ILE A 56 4.13 -4.36 6.81
C ILE A 56 2.84 -5.14 6.58
N ALA A 57 2.29 -5.10 5.36
CA ALA A 57 1.04 -5.77 5.01
C ALA A 57 1.11 -7.28 5.26
N LYS A 58 2.22 -7.94 4.89
CA LYS A 58 2.41 -9.38 5.11
C LYS A 58 2.25 -9.80 6.58
N SER A 59 2.60 -8.95 7.53
CA SER A 59 2.43 -9.22 8.96
C SER A 59 1.01 -8.98 9.48
N ARG A 60 0.12 -8.40 8.66
CA ARG A 60 -1.20 -7.90 9.05
C ARG A 60 -2.35 -8.49 8.24
N THR A 61 -2.06 -9.11 7.09
CA THR A 61 -3.03 -9.88 6.32
C THR A 61 -3.37 -11.16 7.04
N ILE A 62 -4.65 -11.49 7.07
CA ILE A 62 -5.13 -12.79 7.52
C ILE A 62 -4.80 -13.75 6.38
N GLN A 63 -4.01 -14.78 6.66
CA GLN A 63 -3.76 -15.85 5.69
C GLN A 63 -5.00 -16.72 5.53
#